data_AF-A0A9D1IBB4-F1
#
_entry.id   AF-A0A9D1IBB4-F1
#
_cell.length_a   1.000
_cell.length_b   1.000
_cell.length_c   1.000
_cell.angle_alpha   90.00
_cell.angle_beta   90.00
_cell.angle_gamma   90.00
#
_symmetry.space_group_name_H-M   'P 1'
#
loop_
_entity.id
_entity.type
_entity.pdbx_description
1 polymer ?
#
loop_
_entity_poly.entity_id
_entity_poly.type
_entity_poly.pdbx_seq_one_letter_code
_entity_poly.pdbx_strand_id
1 'polypeptide(L)'
;MDSDTSTLRISAEATPVPTLKPAGAFLVYHTPHGKWYHTEEHCSGMLGASQYTLESAVANGKKTCSVCSAPSSELLEEPYVVWVDENQVYHVSDECADFSGKASLMTPDTAAREGCAPCERCGAAAYSPEALASLSDVSPTEETAMSTPEASASADAQQPSPSAQTGDSH
;
A
#
# COMPACT_ATOMS: atom_id res chain seq x y z
N MET A 1 -31.91 -18.86 -49.35
CA MET A 1 -31.24 -17.79 -48.58
C MET A 1 -31.53 -18.13 -47.14
N ASP A 2 -30.61 -18.77 -46.44
CA ASP A 2 -30.82 -19.10 -45.03
C ASP A 2 -29.57 -18.69 -44.27
N SER A 3 -29.69 -17.51 -43.69
CA SER A 3 -28.71 -16.86 -42.82
C SER A 3 -28.77 -17.51 -41.45
N ASP A 4 -27.85 -18.42 -41.14
CA ASP A 4 -27.65 -18.87 -39.76
C ASP A 4 -26.73 -17.86 -39.05
N THR A 5 -27.37 -16.90 -38.39
CA THR A 5 -26.74 -15.98 -37.44
C THR A 5 -26.27 -16.78 -36.24
N SER A 6 -24.99 -17.11 -36.27
CA SER A 6 -24.24 -17.72 -35.16
C SER A 6 -24.26 -16.79 -33.94
N THR A 7 -25.26 -16.98 -33.07
CA THR A 7 -25.30 -16.41 -31.72
C THR A 7 -24.20 -17.08 -30.90
N LEU A 8 -22.99 -16.53 -30.96
CA LEU A 8 -21.91 -16.83 -30.05
C LEU A 8 -22.32 -16.35 -28.65
N ARG A 9 -22.85 -17.28 -27.86
CA ARG A 9 -22.89 -17.19 -26.40
C ARG A 9 -21.44 -17.06 -25.91
N ILE A 10 -21.07 -15.85 -25.53
CA ILE A 10 -19.84 -15.60 -24.79
C ILE A 10 -20.10 -16.14 -23.38
N SER A 11 -19.64 -17.35 -23.11
CA SER A 11 -19.50 -17.84 -21.73
C SER A 11 -18.49 -16.91 -21.06
N ALA A 12 -18.96 -16.07 -20.14
CA ALA A 12 -18.09 -15.32 -19.25
C ALA A 12 -17.37 -16.36 -18.37
N GLU A 13 -16.15 -16.73 -18.77
CA GLU A 13 -15.27 -17.56 -17.99
C GLU A 13 -14.90 -16.75 -16.74
N ALA A 14 -15.38 -17.19 -15.57
CA ALA A 14 -14.99 -16.60 -14.30
C ALA A 14 -13.46 -16.66 -14.22
N THR A 15 -12.80 -15.52 -14.42
CA THR A 15 -11.35 -15.43 -14.38
C THR A 15 -10.92 -15.81 -12.97
N PRO A 16 -10.06 -16.84 -12.79
CA PRO A 16 -9.64 -17.24 -11.46
C PRO A 16 -8.91 -16.07 -10.81
N VAL A 17 -9.26 -15.78 -9.56
CA VAL A 17 -8.57 -14.76 -8.78
C VAL A 17 -7.09 -15.15 -8.71
N PRO A 18 -6.17 -14.28 -9.15
CA PRO A 18 -4.74 -14.58 -9.16
C PRO A 18 -4.23 -14.79 -7.74
N THR A 19 -3.26 -15.68 -7.53
CA THR A 19 -2.71 -15.92 -6.18
C THR A 19 -1.66 -14.87 -5.84
N LEU A 20 -1.82 -14.16 -4.71
CA LEU A 20 -0.80 -13.26 -4.18
C LEU A 20 0.43 -14.04 -3.69
N LYS A 21 1.61 -13.58 -4.09
CA LYS A 21 2.88 -14.06 -3.52
C LYS A 21 3.05 -13.43 -2.13
N PRO A 22 3.24 -14.24 -1.08
CA PRO A 22 3.33 -13.72 0.29
C PRO A 22 4.53 -12.80 0.44
N ALA A 23 4.41 -11.79 1.32
CA ALA A 23 5.49 -10.86 1.63
C ALA A 23 6.77 -11.57 2.10
N GLY A 24 6.65 -12.73 2.74
CA GLY A 24 7.77 -13.55 3.17
C GLY A 24 8.70 -14.00 2.05
N ALA A 25 8.19 -14.11 0.82
CA ALA A 25 8.98 -14.49 -0.36
C ALA A 25 9.76 -13.32 -0.98
N PHE A 26 9.60 -12.10 -0.47
CA PHE A 26 10.31 -10.92 -0.96
C PHE A 26 11.80 -11.01 -0.67
N LEU A 27 12.62 -10.66 -1.66
CA LEU A 27 14.07 -10.75 -1.55
C LEU A 27 14.64 -9.46 -0.98
N VAL A 28 15.38 -9.59 0.12
CA VAL A 28 16.11 -8.52 0.79
C VAL A 28 17.59 -8.84 0.87
N TYR A 29 18.41 -7.81 0.91
CA TYR A 29 19.84 -7.89 1.08
C TYR A 29 20.20 -7.68 2.54
N HIS A 30 21.04 -8.55 3.09
CA HIS A 30 21.69 -8.26 4.36
C HIS A 30 23.07 -8.90 4.42
N THR A 31 23.92 -8.34 5.28
CA THR A 31 25.20 -8.96 5.61
C THR A 31 25.04 -9.97 6.76
N PRO A 32 25.91 -10.99 6.87
CA PRO A 32 25.83 -11.97 7.96
C PRO A 32 25.87 -11.31 9.35
N HIS A 33 26.75 -10.32 9.51
CA HIS A 33 26.95 -9.58 10.76
C HIS A 33 26.11 -8.29 10.87
N GLY A 34 25.37 -7.92 9.82
CA GLY A 34 24.53 -6.73 9.82
C GLY A 34 23.35 -6.86 10.79
N LYS A 35 22.90 -5.73 11.33
CA LYS A 35 21.67 -5.67 12.15
C LYS A 35 20.43 -5.39 11.32
N TRP A 36 20.62 -4.90 10.10
CA TRP A 36 19.56 -4.38 9.25
C TRP A 36 19.51 -5.18 7.94
N TYR A 37 18.31 -5.34 7.40
CA TYR A 37 18.11 -5.77 6.01
C TYR A 37 17.72 -4.58 5.14
N HIS A 38 18.02 -4.70 3.86
CA HIS A 38 17.97 -3.63 2.88
C HIS A 38 17.26 -4.13 1.63
N THR A 39 16.56 -3.24 0.92
CA THR A 39 16.04 -3.54 -0.43
C THR A 39 17.14 -3.41 -1.49
N GLU A 40 18.19 -2.65 -1.17
CA GLU A 40 19.34 -2.43 -2.05
C GLU A 40 20.62 -3.04 -1.51
N GLU A 41 21.41 -3.64 -2.40
CA GLU A 41 22.69 -4.27 -2.07
C GLU A 41 23.77 -3.29 -1.61
N HIS A 42 23.69 -2.02 -2.05
CA HIS A 42 24.68 -0.97 -1.78
C HIS A 42 24.18 0.14 -0.86
N CYS A 43 23.03 -0.06 -0.19
CA CYS A 43 22.48 0.93 0.73
C CYS A 43 23.53 1.37 1.77
N SER A 44 23.72 2.69 1.91
CA SER A 44 24.68 3.29 2.87
C SER A 44 26.13 2.81 2.73
N GLY A 45 26.55 2.38 1.53
CA GLY A 45 27.91 1.90 1.28
C GLY A 45 28.19 0.50 1.83
N MET A 46 27.15 -0.29 2.11
CA MET A 46 27.29 -1.69 2.49
C MET A 46 27.93 -2.49 1.35
N LEU A 47 28.87 -3.38 1.69
CA LEU A 47 29.54 -4.28 0.77
C LEU A 47 29.42 -5.72 1.28
N GLY A 48 29.33 -6.68 0.35
CA GLY A 48 29.24 -8.11 0.67
C GLY A 48 27.88 -8.53 1.26
N ALA A 49 26.80 -7.84 0.89
CA ALA A 49 25.46 -8.28 1.21
C ALA A 49 25.06 -9.45 0.30
N SER A 50 24.28 -10.38 0.85
CA SER A 50 23.69 -11.48 0.09
C SER A 50 22.17 -11.37 0.13
N GLN A 51 21.51 -11.94 -0.87
CA GLN A 51 20.06 -11.99 -0.96
C GLN A 51 19.50 -13.10 -0.07
N TYR A 52 18.47 -12.77 0.69
CA TYR A 52 17.70 -13.67 1.54
C TYR A 52 16.22 -13.30 1.44
N THR A 53 15.34 -14.20 1.85
CA THR A 53 13.92 -13.86 1.95
C THR A 53 13.66 -12.95 3.14
N LEU A 54 12.65 -12.07 3.04
CA LEU A 54 12.25 -11.17 4.12
C LEU A 54 11.93 -11.96 5.40
N GLU A 55 11.20 -13.07 5.24
CA GLU A 55 10.90 -13.98 6.35
C GLU A 55 12.17 -14.51 7.03
N SER A 56 13.16 -14.95 6.24
CA SER A 56 14.44 -15.42 6.78
C SER A 56 15.18 -14.30 7.51
N ALA A 57 15.22 -13.10 6.94
CA ALA A 57 15.90 -11.96 7.56
C ALA A 57 15.28 -11.61 8.92
N VAL A 58 13.95 -11.56 8.99
CA VAL A 58 13.21 -11.29 10.23
C VAL A 58 13.40 -12.42 11.25
N ALA A 59 13.35 -13.68 10.82
CA ALA A 59 13.63 -14.84 11.67
C ALA A 59 15.07 -14.83 12.23
N ASN A 60 16.03 -14.28 11.48
CA ASN A 60 17.41 -14.06 11.93
C ASN A 60 17.58 -12.81 12.82
N GLY A 61 16.48 -12.14 13.22
CA GLY A 61 16.48 -10.97 14.10
C GLY A 61 17.01 -9.69 13.44
N LYS A 62 17.01 -9.64 12.09
CA LYS A 62 17.38 -8.43 11.35
C LYS A 62 16.22 -7.43 11.38
N LYS A 63 16.54 -6.14 11.38
CA LYS A 63 15.57 -5.03 11.42
C LYS A 63 15.48 -4.32 10.08
N THR A 64 14.37 -3.65 9.80
CA THR A 64 14.20 -2.87 8.55
C THR A 64 15.13 -1.65 8.51
N CYS A 65 15.78 -1.42 7.37
CA CYS A 65 16.58 -0.21 7.16
C CYS A 65 15.68 0.99 6.83
N SER A 66 15.76 2.05 7.64
CA SER A 66 15.02 3.30 7.43
C SER A 66 15.55 4.18 6.29
N VAL A 67 16.65 3.79 5.64
CA VAL A 67 17.29 4.59 4.58
C VAL A 67 16.80 4.19 3.19
N CYS A 68 16.66 2.90 2.90
CA CYS A 68 16.31 2.38 1.57
C CYS A 68 14.83 1.98 1.47
N SER A 69 13.96 2.56 2.28
CA SER A 69 12.52 2.25 2.31
C SER A 69 12.25 0.74 2.33
N ALA A 70 12.96 0.01 3.19
CA ALA A 70 12.81 -1.44 3.26
C ALA A 70 11.44 -1.83 3.83
N PRO A 71 10.82 -2.89 3.31
CA PRO A 71 9.49 -3.31 3.74
C PRO A 71 9.51 -3.66 5.24
N SER A 72 8.46 -3.26 5.96
CA SER A 72 8.33 -3.60 7.38
C SER A 72 8.11 -5.10 7.56
N SER A 73 8.64 -5.66 8.64
CA SER A 73 8.39 -7.06 9.02
C SER A 73 6.91 -7.34 9.32
N GLU A 74 6.14 -6.31 9.66
CA GLU A 74 4.69 -6.38 9.88
C GLU A 74 3.94 -6.86 8.63
N LEU A 75 4.47 -6.57 7.43
CA LEU A 75 3.89 -7.05 6.17
C LEU A 75 3.92 -8.59 6.05
N LEU A 76 4.70 -9.30 6.87
CA LEU A 76 4.68 -10.77 6.92
C LEU A 76 3.38 -11.31 7.52
N GLU A 77 2.74 -10.54 8.40
CA GLU A 77 1.46 -10.90 9.04
C GLU A 77 0.27 -10.45 8.18
N GLU A 78 0.50 -9.51 7.26
CA GLU A 78 -0.53 -9.02 6.33
C GLU A 78 -0.83 -10.06 5.23
N PRO A 79 -2.09 -10.51 5.09
CA PRO A 79 -2.46 -11.49 4.08
C PRO A 79 -2.52 -10.91 2.65
N TYR A 80 -2.76 -9.60 2.54
CA TYR A 80 -2.93 -8.90 1.26
C TYR A 80 -1.79 -7.90 1.05
N VAL A 81 -0.66 -8.41 0.55
CA VAL A 81 0.50 -7.59 0.19
C VAL A 81 0.70 -7.63 -1.31
N VAL A 82 0.98 -6.46 -1.89
CA VAL A 82 1.21 -6.29 -3.32
C VAL A 82 2.64 -5.84 -3.60
N TRP A 83 3.11 -6.15 -4.81
CA TRP A 83 4.47 -5.88 -5.27
C TRP A 83 4.44 -4.69 -6.22
N VAL A 84 4.87 -3.52 -5.76
CA VAL A 84 4.87 -2.27 -6.53
C VAL A 84 6.17 -2.13 -7.31
N ASP A 85 6.07 -1.88 -8.60
CA ASP A 85 7.23 -1.69 -9.48
C ASP A 85 7.57 -0.19 -9.67
N GLU A 86 8.62 0.10 -10.45
CA GLU A 86 9.10 1.48 -10.66
C GLU A 86 8.10 2.38 -11.39
N ASN A 87 7.15 1.80 -12.13
CA ASN A 87 6.12 2.52 -12.87
C ASN A 87 4.88 2.87 -12.05
N GLN A 88 4.92 2.72 -10.72
CA GLN A 88 3.76 2.92 -9.84
C GLN A 88 2.60 1.97 -10.21
N VAL A 89 2.94 0.75 -10.64
CA VAL A 89 1.96 -0.31 -10.87
C VAL A 89 2.19 -1.40 -9.83
N TYR A 90 1.11 -1.88 -9.21
CA TYR A 90 1.19 -2.96 -8.23
C TYR A 90 0.74 -4.29 -8.82
N HIS A 91 1.49 -5.33 -8.48
CA HIS A 91 1.38 -6.68 -9.02
C HIS A 91 1.14 -7.68 -7.89
N VAL A 92 0.65 -8.87 -8.28
CA VAL A 92 0.46 -10.00 -7.35
C VAL A 92 1.77 -10.73 -7.02
N SER A 93 2.80 -10.55 -7.86
CA SER A 93 4.15 -11.11 -7.70
C SER A 93 5.17 -10.36 -8.58
N ASP A 94 6.46 -10.52 -8.30
CA ASP A 94 7.57 -10.03 -9.16
C ASP A 94 7.76 -10.84 -10.45
N GLU A 95 7.04 -11.95 -10.60
CA GLU A 95 7.13 -12.85 -11.75
C GLU A 95 6.17 -12.42 -12.89
N CYS A 96 5.51 -11.26 -12.74
CA CYS A 96 4.65 -10.72 -13.78
C CYS A 96 5.45 -10.31 -15.02
N ALA A 97 4.92 -10.61 -16.21
CA ALA A 97 5.59 -10.29 -17.47
C ALA A 97 5.75 -8.78 -17.73
N ASP A 98 4.89 -7.95 -17.15
CA ASP A 98 4.98 -6.49 -17.24
C ASP A 98 5.76 -5.88 -16.05
N PHE A 99 6.26 -6.71 -15.13
CA PHE A 99 7.01 -6.24 -13.98
C PHE A 99 8.32 -5.58 -14.43
N SER A 100 8.54 -4.36 -13.96
CA SER A 100 9.70 -3.55 -14.37
C SER A 100 10.48 -3.07 -13.15
N GLY A 101 11.77 -3.42 -13.12
CA GLY A 101 12.68 -2.83 -12.16
C GLY A 101 12.67 -3.47 -10.78
N LYS A 102 12.66 -2.63 -9.74
CA LYS A 102 12.73 -3.05 -8.33
C LYS A 102 11.34 -3.13 -7.72
N ALA A 103 11.07 -4.21 -7.00
CA ALA A 103 9.83 -4.36 -6.27
C ALA A 103 9.89 -3.62 -4.94
N SER A 104 8.78 -3.00 -4.53
CA SER A 104 8.53 -2.49 -3.19
C SER A 104 7.25 -3.12 -2.66
N LEU A 105 7.29 -3.70 -1.46
CA LEU A 105 6.09 -4.25 -0.84
C LEU A 105 5.31 -3.18 -0.10
N MET A 106 3.99 -3.20 -0.27
CA MET A 106 3.06 -2.44 0.56
C MET A 106 1.66 -3.08 0.47
N THR A 107 0.72 -2.59 1.27
CA THR A 107 -0.69 -2.99 1.17
C THR A 107 -1.35 -2.31 -0.05
N PRO A 108 -2.38 -2.92 -0.67
CA PRO A 108 -3.07 -2.32 -1.80
C PRO A 108 -3.75 -0.98 -1.46
N ASP A 109 -4.20 -0.79 -0.22
CA ASP A 109 -4.71 0.50 0.26
C ASP A 109 -3.63 1.59 0.22
N THR A 110 -2.44 1.29 0.75
CA THR A 110 -1.31 2.22 0.72
C THR A 110 -0.91 2.52 -0.72
N ALA A 111 -0.78 1.49 -1.57
CA ALA A 111 -0.45 1.67 -2.98
C ALA A 111 -1.45 2.58 -3.69
N ALA A 112 -2.75 2.37 -3.50
CA ALA A 112 -3.78 3.20 -4.10
C ALA A 112 -3.73 4.66 -3.60
N ARG A 113 -3.46 4.88 -2.32
CA ARG A 113 -3.30 6.22 -1.73
C ARG A 113 -2.07 6.96 -2.23
N GLU A 114 -1.00 6.24 -2.52
CA GLU A 114 0.20 6.76 -3.17
C GLU A 114 -0.02 7.04 -4.68
N GLY A 115 -1.16 6.61 -5.24
CA GLY A 115 -1.51 6.80 -6.65
C GLY A 115 -1.05 5.66 -7.57
N CYS A 116 -0.68 4.51 -7.02
CA CYS A 116 -0.31 3.33 -7.80
C CYS A 116 -1.54 2.65 -8.40
N ALA A 117 -1.42 2.22 -9.66
CA ALA A 117 -2.49 1.53 -10.38
C ALA A 117 -2.33 0.00 -10.29
N PRO A 118 -3.42 -0.79 -10.28
CA PRO A 118 -3.33 -2.24 -10.39
C PRO A 118 -2.84 -2.66 -11.78
N CYS A 119 -2.02 -3.71 -11.83
CA CYS A 119 -1.74 -4.41 -13.06
C CYS A 119 -2.97 -5.25 -13.51
N GLU A 120 -3.53 -4.92 -14.67
CA GLU A 120 -4.66 -5.65 -15.26
C GLU A 120 -4.23 -7.03 -15.78
N ARG A 121 -2.97 -7.20 -16.20
CA ARG A 121 -2.49 -8.45 -16.79
C ARG A 121 -2.34 -9.57 -15.78
N CYS A 122 -1.81 -9.27 -14.60
CA CYS A 122 -1.72 -10.25 -13.52
C CYS A 122 -2.99 -10.32 -12.69
N GLY A 123 -4.02 -9.53 -13.02
CA GLY A 123 -5.29 -9.45 -12.28
C GLY A 123 -5.18 -8.81 -10.89
N ALA A 124 -4.17 -7.97 -10.64
CA ALA A 124 -4.00 -7.29 -9.36
C ALA A 124 -5.21 -6.37 -9.02
N ALA A 125 -5.99 -5.97 -10.03
CA ALA A 125 -7.24 -5.22 -9.85
C ALA A 125 -8.24 -5.91 -8.91
N ALA A 126 -8.21 -7.25 -8.80
CA ALA A 126 -9.03 -8.00 -7.85
C ALA A 126 -8.69 -7.70 -6.38
N TYR A 127 -7.52 -7.12 -6.12
CA TYR A 127 -7.02 -6.73 -4.80
C TYR A 127 -7.01 -5.21 -4.59
N SER A 128 -7.57 -4.44 -5.52
CA SER A 128 -7.76 -3.00 -5.33
C SER A 128 -8.61 -2.73 -4.08
N PRO A 129 -8.45 -1.58 -3.40
CA PRO A 129 -9.28 -1.24 -2.24
C PRO A 129 -10.77 -1.25 -2.58
N GLU A 130 -11.16 -0.87 -3.79
CA GLU A 130 -12.54 -0.92 -4.28
C GLU A 130 -13.06 -2.37 -4.39
N ALA A 131 -12.24 -3.29 -4.90
CA ALA A 131 -12.57 -4.70 -4.98
C ALA A 131 -12.64 -5.35 -3.59
N LEU A 132 -11.65 -5.08 -2.72
CA LEU A 132 -11.62 -5.58 -1.34
C LEU A 132 -12.80 -5.04 -0.51
N ALA A 133 -13.17 -3.77 -0.70
CA ALA A 133 -14.37 -3.17 -0.10
C ALA A 133 -15.64 -3.90 -0.56
N SER A 134 -15.74 -4.20 -1.87
CA SER A 134 -16.87 -4.95 -2.42
C SER A 134 -16.95 -6.40 -1.92
N LEU A 135 -15.81 -7.03 -1.57
CA LEU A 135 -15.77 -8.36 -0.94
C LEU A 135 -16.17 -8.33 0.54
N SER A 136 -16.00 -7.19 1.21
CA SER A 136 -16.36 -7.01 2.62
C SER A 136 -17.79 -6.49 2.83
N ASP A 137 -18.43 -5.91 1.80
CA ASP A 137 -19.82 -5.41 1.81
C ASP A 137 -20.89 -6.53 1.80
N VAL A 138 -20.51 -7.81 1.69
CA VAL A 138 -21.39 -8.95 1.98
C VAL A 138 -21.40 -9.26 3.49
N SER A 139 -21.79 -8.27 4.29
CA SER A 139 -22.36 -8.42 5.64
C SER A 139 -23.22 -7.20 5.98
N PRO A 140 -24.36 -7.41 6.64
CA PRO A 140 -25.64 -6.86 6.22
C PRO A 140 -25.82 -5.38 6.61
N THR A 141 -26.61 -4.68 5.78
CA THR A 141 -27.52 -3.59 6.13
C THR A 141 -27.38 -3.04 7.56
N GLU A 142 -26.45 -2.12 7.78
CA GLU A 142 -26.67 -1.10 8.82
C GLU A 142 -27.48 0.03 8.17
N GLU A 143 -28.78 -0.18 8.27
CA GLU A 143 -29.82 0.83 8.19
C GLU A 143 -29.40 2.08 8.97
N THR A 144 -29.36 3.23 8.29
CA THR A 144 -29.64 4.58 8.82
C THR A 144 -29.18 4.86 10.25
N ALA A 145 -28.00 5.46 10.38
CA ALA A 145 -27.72 6.41 11.46
C ALA A 145 -27.37 7.77 10.85
N MET A 146 -28.42 8.48 10.44
CA MET A 146 -28.41 9.90 10.11
C MET A 146 -27.81 10.69 11.28
N SER A 147 -26.54 11.07 11.14
CA SER A 147 -25.88 12.03 12.05
C SER A 147 -25.96 13.43 11.43
N THR A 148 -26.97 14.16 11.87
CA THR A 148 -27.18 15.60 11.70
C THR A 148 -25.95 16.41 12.12
N PRO A 149 -25.43 17.35 11.31
CA PRO A 149 -24.36 18.24 11.76
C PRO A 149 -24.87 19.39 12.65
N GLU A 150 -24.07 19.66 13.69
CA GLU A 150 -24.14 20.76 14.65
C GLU A 150 -24.18 22.17 14.02
N ALA A 151 -24.86 23.10 14.68
CA ALA A 151 -24.40 24.48 14.79
C ALA A 151 -25.02 25.16 16.04
N SER A 152 -24.29 25.17 17.15
CA SER A 152 -24.59 26.04 18.30
C SER A 152 -23.30 26.39 19.03
N ALA A 153 -22.82 27.62 18.82
CA ALA A 153 -22.19 28.46 19.85
C ALA A 153 -21.61 29.71 19.17
N SER A 154 -22.34 30.81 19.27
CA SER A 154 -21.82 32.16 19.02
C SER A 154 -20.85 32.53 20.14
N ALA A 155 -19.58 32.77 19.81
CA ALA A 155 -18.60 33.33 20.74
C ALA A 155 -18.64 34.86 20.67
N ASP A 156 -19.25 35.47 21.67
CA ASP A 156 -19.24 36.90 21.95
C ASP A 156 -18.36 37.13 23.20
N ALA A 157 -17.21 37.79 23.02
CA ALA A 157 -16.46 38.41 24.12
C ALA A 157 -15.50 39.46 23.55
N GLN A 158 -16.07 40.64 23.36
CA GLN A 158 -15.44 41.93 23.17
C GLN A 158 -14.35 42.20 24.24
N GLN A 159 -13.08 42.35 23.84
CA GLN A 159 -12.07 43.03 24.64
C GLN A 159 -12.20 44.55 24.47
N PRO A 160 -12.16 45.32 25.57
CA PRO A 160 -11.62 46.67 25.51
C PRO A 160 -10.34 46.79 26.36
N SER A 161 -9.25 47.19 25.71
CA SER A 161 -8.03 47.70 26.35
C SER A 161 -8.04 49.23 26.27
N PRO A 162 -7.83 49.97 27.39
CA PRO A 162 -7.43 51.37 27.29
C PRO A 162 -6.04 51.67 27.88
N SER A 163 -5.31 52.48 27.09
CA SER A 163 -4.33 53.52 27.47
C SER A 163 -2.93 53.06 27.91
N ALA A 164 -1.83 53.35 27.18
CA ALA A 164 -1.16 54.66 27.00
C ALA A 164 -0.74 55.27 28.35
N GLN A 165 0.48 55.74 28.61
CA GLN A 165 1.47 56.39 27.75
C GLN A 165 2.82 56.41 28.49
N THR A 166 3.89 56.41 27.70
CA THR A 166 5.31 56.43 28.07
C THR A 166 5.73 57.70 28.80
N GLY A 167 6.60 57.54 29.81
CA GLY A 167 7.27 58.63 30.50
C GLY A 167 8.24 59.39 29.60
N ASP A 168 8.17 60.71 29.70
CA ASP A 168 9.04 61.69 29.06
C ASP A 168 10.20 62.09 30.00
N SER A 169 11.32 62.44 29.39
CA SER A 169 12.63 62.68 30.01
C SER A 169 12.72 64.07 30.65
N HIS A 170 13.51 64.23 31.72
CA HIS A 170 14.48 65.32 31.94
C HIS A 170 15.30 65.05 33.21
#